data_AF-A0A817JGR7-F1
#
_entry.id   AF-A0A817JGR7-F1
#
_cell.length_a   1.000
_cell.length_b   1.000
_cell.length_c   1.000
_cell.angle_alpha   90.00
_cell.angle_beta   90.00
_cell.angle_gamma   90.00
#
_symmetry.space_group_name_H-M   'P 1'
#
loop_
_entity.id
_entity.type
_entity.pdbx_description
1 polymer ?
#
loop_
_entity_poly.entity_id
_entity_poly.type
_entity_poly.pdbx_seq_one_letter_code
_entity_poly.pdbx_strand_id
1 'polypeptide(L)'
;MTATQSPSSEEEHLFLTTLQECLQADNEKRAAAEQIYQDIAHEKKAILLLSTLRNTTLSGPIRSFAAVMLRRLFQTEFENFWSKYSVDQQTAVKKELIARITQLDDDETIRKKVCYIAAELAKNLMDENEQSQWPEIMEFLFQSANSAAM
;
A
#
# COMPACT_ATOMS: atom_id res chain seq x y z
N MET A 1 3.63 -5.13 24.64
CA MET A 1 4.20 -6.28 23.88
C MET A 1 3.28 -6.46 22.69
N THR A 2 3.60 -6.14 21.44
CA THR A 2 4.86 -5.96 20.72
C THR A 2 4.80 -4.64 19.94
N ALA A 3 5.85 -3.80 20.06
CA ALA A 3 6.02 -2.67 19.16
C ALA A 3 6.31 -3.25 17.77
N THR A 4 5.42 -3.02 16.80
CA THR A 4 5.69 -3.35 15.40
C THR A 4 6.72 -2.36 14.88
N GLN A 5 7.97 -2.69 15.17
CA GLN A 5 9.17 -2.03 14.67
C GLN A 5 9.14 -2.09 13.14
N SER A 6 9.53 -1.01 12.47
CA SER A 6 9.68 -0.98 11.01
C SER A 6 10.44 -2.24 10.54
N PRO A 7 10.02 -2.88 9.43
CA PRO A 7 10.62 -4.13 8.99
C PRO A 7 12.14 -3.99 8.85
N SER A 8 12.88 -5.02 9.24
CA SER A 8 14.35 -4.99 9.12
C SER A 8 14.75 -5.03 7.63
N SER A 9 15.96 -4.56 7.31
CA SER A 9 16.50 -4.61 5.94
C SER A 9 16.49 -6.03 5.36
N GLU A 10 16.73 -7.05 6.19
CA GLU A 10 16.68 -8.46 5.79
C GLU A 10 15.25 -8.90 5.44
N GLU A 11 14.25 -8.45 6.20
CA GLU A 11 12.85 -8.76 5.94
C GLU A 11 12.34 -8.08 4.67
N GLU A 12 12.74 -6.83 4.42
CA GLU A 12 12.44 -6.12 3.18
C GLU A 12 13.05 -6.83 1.97
N HIS A 13 14.28 -7.30 2.09
CA HIS A 13 14.94 -8.06 1.03
C HIS A 13 14.24 -9.40 0.77
N LEU A 14 13.93 -10.18 1.81
CA LEU A 14 13.23 -11.46 1.67
C LEU A 14 11.84 -11.28 1.03
N PHE A 15 11.12 -10.23 1.44
CA PHE A 15 9.83 -9.90 0.86
C PHE A 15 9.93 -9.53 -0.62
N LEU A 16 10.94 -8.73 -0.98
CA LEU A 16 11.20 -8.38 -2.37
C LEU A 16 11.47 -9.60 -3.24
N THR A 17 12.30 -10.54 -2.76
CA THR A 17 12.54 -11.82 -3.45
C THR A 17 11.24 -12.59 -3.64
N THR A 18 10.40 -12.66 -2.59
CA THR A 18 9.09 -13.33 -2.66
C THR A 18 8.21 -12.71 -3.74
N LEU A 19 8.11 -11.37 -3.81
CA LEU A 19 7.33 -10.68 -4.85
C LEU A 19 7.89 -10.94 -6.25
N GLN A 20 9.21 -11.04 -6.41
CA GLN A 20 9.84 -11.34 -7.69
C GLN A 20 9.56 -12.77 -8.15
N GLU A 21 9.54 -13.72 -7.22
CA GLU A 21 9.21 -15.12 -7.48
C GLU A 21 7.74 -15.31 -7.87
N CYS A 22 6.82 -14.55 -7.25
CA CYS A 22 5.41 -14.52 -7.65
C CYS A 22 5.19 -14.10 -9.12
N LEU A 23 6.14 -13.39 -9.72
CA LEU A 23 6.09 -12.93 -11.11
C LEU A 23 6.79 -13.87 -12.10
N GLN A 24 7.43 -14.95 -11.63
CA GLN A 24 8.11 -15.90 -12.50
C GLN A 24 7.12 -16.80 -13.26
N ALA A 25 7.54 -17.31 -14.42
CA ALA A 25 6.75 -18.24 -15.23
C ALA A 25 6.70 -19.67 -14.67
N ASP A 26 7.66 -20.01 -13.80
CA ASP A 26 7.73 -21.32 -13.14
C ASP A 26 6.61 -21.45 -12.09
N ASN A 27 5.66 -22.34 -12.37
CA ASN A 27 4.47 -22.53 -11.54
C ASN A 27 4.79 -23.05 -10.14
N GLU A 28 5.83 -23.88 -9.98
CA GLU A 28 6.20 -24.44 -8.66
C GLU A 28 6.81 -23.36 -7.79
N LYS A 29 7.75 -22.58 -8.34
CA LYS A 29 8.35 -21.44 -7.63
C LYS A 29 7.31 -20.37 -7.30
N ARG A 30 6.41 -20.06 -8.22
CA ARG A 30 5.32 -19.12 -7.99
C ARG A 30 4.40 -19.59 -6.87
N ALA A 31 3.97 -20.85 -6.89
CA ALA A 31 3.10 -21.40 -5.84
C ALA A 31 3.77 -21.37 -4.46
N ALA A 32 5.07 -21.69 -4.39
CA ALA A 32 5.84 -21.60 -3.16
C ALA A 32 5.93 -20.16 -2.64
N ALA A 33 6.21 -19.19 -3.52
CA ALA A 33 6.27 -17.78 -3.18
C ALA A 33 4.90 -17.21 -2.75
N GLU A 34 3.82 -17.63 -3.42
CA GLU A 34 2.46 -17.26 -3.04
C GLU A 34 2.11 -17.78 -1.64
N GLN A 35 2.54 -19.00 -1.28
CA GLN A 35 2.36 -19.54 0.07
C GLN A 35 3.15 -18.74 1.11
N ILE A 36 4.43 -18.44 0.84
CA ILE A 36 5.25 -17.59 1.71
C ILE A 36 4.57 -16.24 1.91
N TYR A 37 4.07 -15.63 0.83
CA TYR A 37 3.34 -14.37 0.91
C TYR A 37 2.05 -14.50 1.73
N GLN A 38 1.31 -15.60 1.62
CA GLN A 38 0.09 -15.84 2.40
C GLN A 38 0.37 -15.94 3.90
N ASP A 39 1.47 -16.56 4.30
CA ASP A 39 1.83 -16.81 5.70
C ASP A 39 2.33 -15.55 6.45
N ILE A 40 2.70 -14.48 5.74
CA ILE A 40 3.08 -13.21 6.38
C ILE A 40 1.85 -12.60 7.10
N ALA A 41 2.04 -11.98 8.26
CA ALA A 41 0.94 -11.28 8.95
C ALA A 41 0.42 -10.07 8.12
N HIS A 42 -0.90 -9.87 8.05
CA HIS A 42 -1.53 -8.79 7.28
C HIS A 42 -0.95 -7.39 7.58
N GLU A 43 -0.76 -7.08 8.86
CA GLU A 43 -0.13 -5.85 9.35
C GLU A 43 1.27 -5.63 8.76
N LYS A 44 2.05 -6.71 8.65
CA LYS A 44 3.41 -6.66 8.11
C LYS A 44 3.38 -6.58 6.59
N LYS A 45 2.45 -7.28 5.92
CA LYS A 45 2.27 -7.19 4.46
C LYS A 45 2.03 -5.76 4.02
N ALA A 46 1.13 -5.02 4.67
CA ALA A 46 0.81 -3.66 4.23
C ALA A 46 2.03 -2.72 4.31
N ILE A 47 2.82 -2.80 5.39
CA ILE A 47 4.04 -2.00 5.57
C ILE A 47 5.10 -2.36 4.52
N LEU A 48 5.33 -3.65 4.28
CA LEU A 48 6.30 -4.13 3.29
C LEU A 48 5.90 -3.76 1.85
N LEU A 49 4.61 -3.83 1.52
CA LEU A 49 4.08 -3.41 0.23
C LEU A 49 4.24 -1.89 0.03
N LEU A 50 3.96 -1.08 1.05
CA LEU A 50 4.19 0.37 1.01
C LEU A 50 5.68 0.70 0.82
N SER A 51 6.58 0.01 1.55
CA SER A 51 8.03 0.17 1.37
C SER A 51 8.48 -0.15 -0.06
N THR A 52 7.92 -1.23 -0.65
CA THR A 52 8.18 -1.61 -2.04
C THR A 52 7.70 -0.54 -3.02
N LEU A 53 6.53 0.06 -2.78
CA LEU A 53 6.00 1.15 -3.62
C LEU A 53 6.84 2.41 -3.55
N ARG A 54 7.35 2.74 -2.36
CA ARG A 54 8.23 3.87 -2.09
C ARG A 54 9.58 3.75 -2.78
N ASN A 55 10.08 2.53 -2.97
CA ASN A 55 11.38 2.31 -3.60
C ASN A 55 11.30 2.47 -5.13
N THR A 56 11.55 3.69 -5.60
CA THR A 56 11.56 4.04 -7.04
C THR A 56 12.71 3.41 -7.83
N THR A 57 13.70 2.80 -7.16
CA THR A 57 14.78 2.06 -7.83
C THR A 57 14.33 0.68 -8.32
N LEU A 58 13.19 0.17 -7.85
CA LEU A 58 12.61 -1.09 -8.27
C LEU A 58 11.91 -0.98 -9.62
N SER A 59 11.84 -2.09 -10.35
CA SER A 59 11.20 -2.15 -11.66
C SER A 59 9.69 -1.90 -11.60
N GLY A 60 9.14 -1.30 -12.66
CA GLY A 60 7.72 -1.01 -12.80
C GLY A 60 6.79 -2.21 -12.56
N PRO A 61 7.11 -3.43 -13.04
CA PRO A 61 6.31 -4.63 -12.77
C PRO A 61 6.21 -5.00 -11.29
N ILE A 62 7.33 -4.95 -10.54
CA ILE A 62 7.34 -5.27 -9.11
C ILE A 62 6.52 -4.25 -8.34
N ARG A 63 6.73 -2.95 -8.60
CA ARG A 63 5.97 -1.87 -7.97
C ARG A 63 4.49 -1.96 -8.32
N SER A 64 4.16 -2.27 -9.56
CA SER A 64 2.78 -2.48 -10.02
C SER A 64 2.11 -3.67 -9.32
N PHE A 65 2.84 -4.77 -9.13
CA PHE A 65 2.36 -5.94 -8.40
C PHE A 65 2.12 -5.60 -6.93
N ALA A 66 3.07 -4.93 -6.28
CA ALA A 66 2.92 -4.46 -4.91
C ALA A 66 1.68 -3.55 -4.73
N ALA A 67 1.42 -2.66 -5.69
CA ALA A 67 0.24 -1.78 -5.64
C ALA A 67 -1.07 -2.58 -5.72
N VAL A 68 -1.13 -3.57 -6.60
CA VAL A 68 -2.30 -4.44 -6.77
C VAL A 68 -2.55 -5.26 -5.51
N MET A 69 -1.49 -5.83 -4.93
CA MET A 69 -1.58 -6.63 -3.71
C MET A 69 -1.98 -5.78 -2.51
N LEU A 70 -1.47 -4.55 -2.38
CA LEU A 70 -1.87 -3.64 -1.30
C LEU A 70 -3.34 -3.24 -1.40
N ARG A 71 -3.81 -2.91 -2.62
CA ARG A 71 -5.24 -2.63 -2.83
C ARG A 71 -6.10 -3.83 -2.46
N ARG A 72 -5.72 -5.04 -2.89
CA ARG A 72 -6.46 -6.26 -2.55
C ARG A 72 -6.50 -6.49 -1.03
N LEU A 73 -5.38 -6.26 -0.34
CA LEU A 73 -5.31 -6.37 1.11
C LEU A 73 -6.28 -5.39 1.80
N PHE A 74 -6.36 -4.14 1.31
CA PHE A 74 -7.35 -3.16 1.81
C PHE A 74 -8.79 -3.55 1.46
N GLN A 75 -9.02 -4.27 0.37
CA GLN A 75 -10.37 -4.72 -0.01
C GLN A 75 -10.86 -5.89 0.84
N THR A 76 -9.99 -6.86 1.12
CA THR A 76 -10.42 -8.15 1.70
C THR A 76 -10.09 -8.31 3.17
N GLU A 77 -9.05 -7.64 3.68
CA GLU A 77 -8.52 -7.87 5.03
C GLU A 77 -8.46 -6.61 5.89
N PHE A 78 -9.13 -5.52 5.50
CA PHE A 78 -8.99 -4.21 6.18
C PHE A 78 -9.17 -4.29 7.70
N GLU A 79 -10.27 -4.89 8.15
CA GLU A 79 -10.59 -5.04 9.57
C GLU A 79 -9.58 -5.90 10.32
N ASN A 80 -8.90 -6.83 9.61
CA ASN A 80 -7.97 -7.79 10.18
C ASN A 80 -6.60 -7.20 10.55
N PHE A 81 -6.29 -5.98 10.07
CA PHE A 81 -5.03 -5.31 10.41
C PHE A 81 -5.16 -3.83 10.78
N TRP A 82 -6.11 -3.08 10.21
CA TRP A 82 -6.14 -1.63 10.37
C TRP A 82 -6.40 -1.19 11.81
N SER A 83 -7.31 -1.88 12.50
CA SER A 83 -7.65 -1.66 13.92
C SER A 83 -6.50 -1.93 14.89
N LYS A 84 -5.49 -2.69 14.45
CA LYS A 84 -4.31 -3.04 15.26
C LYS A 84 -3.17 -2.04 15.11
N TYR A 85 -3.22 -1.18 14.10
CA TYR A 85 -2.26 -0.10 13.95
C TYR A 85 -2.49 1.00 14.98
N SER A 86 -1.39 1.56 15.48
CA SER A 86 -1.45 2.80 16.25
C SER A 86 -1.92 3.96 15.36
N VAL A 87 -2.41 5.03 16.00
CA VAL A 87 -2.80 6.26 15.30
C VAL A 87 -1.64 6.80 14.45
N ASP A 88 -0.40 6.72 14.94
CA ASP A 88 0.78 7.15 14.20
C ASP A 88 1.03 6.30 12.95
N GLN A 89 0.85 4.98 13.04
CA GLN A 89 0.98 4.07 11.90
C GLN A 89 -0.10 4.33 10.86
N GLN A 90 -1.36 4.47 11.27
CA GLN A 90 -2.46 4.83 10.37
C GLN A 90 -2.20 6.18 9.68
N THR A 91 -1.71 7.17 10.43
CA THR A 91 -1.36 8.49 9.90
C THR A 91 -0.20 8.42 8.91
N ALA A 92 0.82 7.59 9.17
CA ALA A 92 1.94 7.39 8.27
C ALA A 92 1.48 6.80 6.92
N VAL A 93 0.61 5.77 6.94
CA VAL A 93 0.04 5.17 5.72
C VAL A 93 -0.73 6.21 4.92
N LYS A 94 -1.61 6.99 5.57
CA LYS A 94 -2.39 8.07 4.93
C LYS A 94 -1.46 9.10 4.25
N LYS A 95 -0.47 9.61 4.97
CA LYS A 95 0.49 10.59 4.44
C LYS A 95 1.32 10.03 3.28
N GLU A 96 1.76 8.79 3.39
CA GLU A 96 2.55 8.13 2.34
C GLU A 96 1.75 7.98 1.05
N LEU A 97 0.48 7.58 1.11
CA LEU A 97 -0.38 7.49 -0.07
C LEU A 97 -0.58 8.84 -0.75
N ILE A 98 -0.89 9.90 0.00
CA ILE A 98 -1.04 11.25 -0.57
C ILE A 98 0.28 11.73 -1.20
N ALA A 99 1.41 11.55 -0.52
CA ALA A 99 2.72 11.92 -1.03
C ALA A 99 3.07 11.18 -2.33
N ARG A 100 2.67 9.92 -2.47
CA ARG A 100 2.90 9.13 -3.68
C ARG A 100 2.02 9.56 -4.85
N ILE A 101 0.84 10.11 -4.59
CA ILE A 101 -0.01 10.66 -5.65
C ILE A 101 0.55 12.00 -6.15
N THR A 102 1.13 12.82 -5.27
CA THR A 102 1.63 14.16 -5.60
C THR A 102 3.03 14.20 -6.20
N GLN A 103 3.87 13.19 -5.96
CA GLN A 103 5.21 13.14 -6.55
C GLN A 103 5.10 12.90 -8.07
N LEU A 104 5.38 13.95 -8.84
CA LEU A 104 5.27 14.03 -10.30
C LEU A 104 6.22 13.09 -11.06
N ASP A 105 7.23 12.52 -10.38
CA ASP A 105 8.28 11.70 -10.98
C ASP A 105 7.91 10.21 -11.10
N ASP A 106 6.73 9.80 -10.64
CA ASP A 106 6.27 8.41 -10.73
C ASP A 106 5.49 8.13 -12.03
N ASP A 107 5.76 6.95 -12.62
CA ASP A 107 5.03 6.37 -13.76
C ASP A 107 3.51 6.55 -13.58
N GLU A 108 2.85 7.16 -14.57
CA GLU A 108 1.41 7.41 -14.56
C GLU A 108 0.59 6.15 -14.25
N THR A 109 1.07 4.99 -14.70
CA THR A 109 0.47 3.68 -14.42
C THR A 109 0.49 3.38 -12.92
N ILE A 110 1.61 3.65 -12.26
CA ILE A 110 1.77 3.43 -10.81
C ILE A 110 0.97 4.47 -10.04
N ARG A 111 1.04 5.75 -10.44
CA ARG A 111 0.25 6.83 -9.82
C ARG A 111 -1.24 6.49 -9.81
N LYS A 112 -1.78 6.03 -10.94
CA LYS A 112 -3.18 5.58 -11.04
C LYS A 112 -3.50 4.41 -10.10
N LYS A 113 -2.58 3.46 -9.93
CA LYS A 113 -2.73 2.34 -8.97
C LYS A 113 -2.73 2.84 -7.52
N VAL A 114 -1.87 3.80 -7.18
CA VAL A 114 -1.87 4.43 -5.84
C VAL A 114 -3.17 5.18 -5.59
N CYS A 115 -3.72 5.89 -6.58
CA CYS A 115 -5.05 6.50 -6.46
C CYS A 115 -6.13 5.46 -6.14
N TYR A 116 -6.09 4.27 -6.76
CA TYR A 116 -7.03 3.19 -6.42
C TYR A 116 -6.85 2.67 -4.99
N ILE A 117 -5.61 2.59 -4.49
CA ILE A 117 -5.35 2.22 -3.09
C ILE A 117 -5.91 3.28 -2.14
N ALA A 118 -5.65 4.56 -2.42
CA ALA A 118 -6.14 5.67 -1.61
C ALA A 118 -7.68 5.75 -1.62
N ALA A 119 -8.32 5.54 -2.77
CA ALA A 119 -9.77 5.48 -2.86
C ALA A 119 -10.37 4.33 -2.02
N GLU A 120 -9.73 3.15 -2.04
CA GLU A 120 -10.18 2.04 -1.21
C GLU A 120 -10.01 2.32 0.28
N LEU A 121 -8.85 2.88 0.67
CA LEU A 121 -8.63 3.27 2.06
C LEU A 121 -9.64 4.33 2.52
N ALA A 122 -9.90 5.35 1.70
CA ALA A 122 -10.88 6.38 2.01
C ALA A 122 -12.30 5.79 2.18
N LYS A 123 -12.69 4.83 1.34
CA LYS A 123 -13.96 4.12 1.46
C LYS A 123 -14.06 3.33 2.78
N ASN A 124 -13.00 2.63 3.16
CA ASN A 124 -12.95 1.87 4.41
C ASN A 124 -12.91 2.75 5.67
N LEU A 125 -12.59 4.04 5.51
CA LEU A 125 -12.53 5.04 6.58
C LEU A 125 -13.79 5.90 6.65
N MET A 126 -14.89 5.50 6.01
CA MET A 126 -16.20 6.10 6.22
C MET A 126 -16.81 5.52 7.49
N ASP A 127 -17.30 6.39 8.38
CA ASP A 127 -18.02 5.94 9.58
C ASP A 127 -19.51 5.65 9.30
N GLU A 128 -20.25 5.23 10.32
CA GLU A 128 -21.68 4.89 10.23
C GLU A 128 -22.56 6.08 9.81
N ASN A 129 -22.07 7.31 9.94
CA ASN A 129 -22.75 8.53 9.52
C ASN A 129 -22.25 9.04 8.16
N GLU A 130 -21.52 8.21 7.40
CA GLU A 130 -20.89 8.56 6.12
C GLU A 130 -19.87 9.71 6.22
N GLN A 131 -19.36 10.00 7.43
CA GLN A 131 -18.33 10.99 7.63
C GLN A 131 -16.94 10.35 7.43
N SER A 132 -16.10 11.01 6.62
CA SER A 132 -14.73 10.54 6.37
C SER A 132 -13.86 10.73 7.61
N GLN A 133 -13.21 9.65 8.06
CA GLN A 133 -12.13 9.66 9.06
C GLN A 133 -10.76 10.00 8.47
N TRP A 134 -10.74 10.48 7.23
CA TRP A 134 -9.55 10.95 6.53
C TRP A 134 -9.80 12.34 5.93
N PRO A 135 -9.90 13.40 6.73
CA PRO A 135 -10.16 14.75 6.22
C PRO A 135 -9.08 15.24 5.23
N GLU A 136 -7.83 14.81 5.41
CA GLU A 136 -6.70 15.22 4.58
C GLU A 136 -6.83 14.77 3.12
N ILE A 137 -7.47 13.62 2.83
CA ILE A 137 -7.70 13.19 1.44
C ILE A 137 -8.71 14.09 0.75
N MET A 138 -9.71 14.59 1.48
CA MET A 138 -10.72 15.50 0.94
C MET A 138 -10.08 16.85 0.61
N GLU A 139 -9.29 17.40 1.54
CA GLU A 139 -8.54 18.62 1.29
C GLU A 139 -7.61 18.48 0.08
N PHE A 140 -6.89 17.36 -0.01
CA PHE A 140 -6.05 17.04 -1.16
C PHE A 140 -6.83 16.99 -2.48
N LEU A 141 -8.01 16.36 -2.50
CA LEU A 141 -8.85 16.29 -3.70
C LEU A 141 -9.35 17.68 -4.13
N PHE A 142 -9.77 18.52 -3.17
CA PHE A 142 -10.19 19.90 -3.46
C PHE A 142 -9.02 20.74 -4.00
N GLN A 143 -7.84 20.65 -3.38
CA GLN A 143 -6.64 21.34 -3.86
C GLN A 143 -6.24 20.87 -5.27
N SER A 144 -6.28 19.56 -5.53
CA SER A 144 -5.94 18.97 -6.83
C SER A 144 -6.90 19.38 -7.94
N ALA A 145 -8.20 19.43 -7.64
CA ALA A 145 -9.22 19.90 -8.60
C ALA A 145 -9.05 21.39 -8.93
N ASN A 146 -8.70 22.20 -7.93
CA ASN A 146 -8.47 23.63 -8.11
C ASN A 146 -7.12 23.93 -8.80
N SER A 147 -6.08 23.14 -8.56
CA SER A 147 -4.78 23.31 -9.22
C SER A 147 -4.81 22.94 -10.70
N ALA A 148 -5.68 22.02 -11.11
CA ALA A 148 -5.91 21.69 -12.52
C ALA A 148 -6.76 22.75 -13.24
N ALA A 149 -7.42 23.65 -12.50
CA ALA A 149 -8.28 24.71 -13.01
C ALA A 149 -7.58 26.08 -13.15
N MET A 150 -6.27 26.15 -12.85
CA MET A 150 -5.40 27.30 -13.14
C MET A 150 -4.36 26.92 -14.21
#